data_AF-A0A962VXI7-F1
#
_entry.id   AF-A0A962VXI7-F1
#
_cell.length_a   1.000
_cell.length_b   1.000
_cell.length_c   1.000
_cell.angle_alpha   90.00
_cell.angle_beta   90.00
_cell.angle_gamma   90.00
#
_symmetry.space_group_name_H-M   'P 1'
#
loop_
_entity.id
_entity.type
_entity.pdbx_description
1 polymer ?
#
loop_
_entity_poly.entity_id
_entity_poly.type
_entity_poly.pdbx_seq_one_letter_code
_entity_poly.pdbx_strand_id
1 'polypeptide(L)'
;PLSFGLNCALGATQLRPYIAELARIADTHVSAHPNAGLPNEFGEYDETPETMAATLREFAESGFLNIVGGCCGTTPTHIRAIVKAVQDLPPRPIPAIEPPCRLAGLEPLNIGPDSLFINVGERTNVTGSAVFKRLIKAGDYNAALDVARQQVENGAQIIDINM
;
A
#
# COMPACT_ATOMS: atom_id res chain seq x y z
N PRO A 1 6.14 -12.37 1.08
CA PRO A 1 5.49 -12.59 2.40
C PRO A 1 4.38 -13.65 2.25
N LEU A 2 3.98 -14.34 3.33
CA LEU A 2 2.87 -15.32 3.27
C LEU A 2 1.49 -14.65 3.11
N SER A 3 1.34 -13.46 3.69
CA SER A 3 0.15 -12.62 3.59
C SER A 3 0.57 -11.15 3.61
N PHE A 4 -0.24 -10.29 2.99
CA PHE A 4 -0.13 -8.84 3.07
C PHE A 4 -1.54 -8.24 3.26
N GLY A 5 -1.67 -7.13 3.99
CA GLY A 5 -2.98 -6.60 4.31
C GLY A 5 -2.94 -5.31 5.09
N LEU A 6 -4.14 -4.83 5.44
CA LEU A 6 -4.33 -3.56 6.14
C LEU A 6 -5.10 -3.78 7.44
N ASN A 7 -4.73 -3.02 8.47
CA ASN A 7 -5.43 -2.96 9.74
C ASN A 7 -5.52 -1.52 10.25
N CYS A 8 -6.50 -1.26 11.10
CA CYS A 8 -6.71 0.05 11.75
C CYS A 8 -6.94 1.20 10.74
N ALA A 9 -6.79 2.44 11.23
CA ALA A 9 -7.01 3.74 10.59
C ALA A 9 -8.43 4.00 10.06
N LEU A 10 -9.06 3.01 9.45
CA LEU A 10 -10.31 3.09 8.73
C LEU A 10 -11.28 1.99 9.20
N GLY A 11 -12.57 2.28 9.07
CA GLY A 11 -13.63 1.26 9.13
C GLY A 11 -13.68 0.41 7.86
N ALA A 12 -14.47 -0.66 7.87
CA ALA A 12 -14.55 -1.60 6.76
C ALA A 12 -14.94 -0.89 5.44
N THR A 13 -15.98 -0.06 5.46
CA THR A 13 -16.46 0.66 4.26
C THR A 13 -15.38 1.49 3.58
N GLN A 14 -14.61 2.27 4.35
CA GLN A 14 -13.55 3.13 3.80
C GLN A 14 -12.33 2.33 3.36
N LEU A 15 -12.08 1.16 3.96
CA LEU A 15 -10.94 0.31 3.62
C LEU A 15 -11.14 -0.45 2.29
N ARG A 16 -12.40 -0.63 1.87
CA ARG A 16 -12.78 -1.41 0.67
C ARG A 16 -11.94 -1.14 -0.58
N PRO A 17 -11.79 0.11 -1.09
CA PRO A 17 -11.06 0.35 -2.33
C PRO A 17 -9.59 -0.11 -2.24
N TYR A 18 -8.97 0.02 -1.06
CA TYR A 18 -7.59 -0.41 -0.85
C TYR A 18 -7.46 -1.93 -0.82
N ILE A 19 -8.40 -2.62 -0.17
CA ILE A 19 -8.43 -4.10 -0.16
C ILE A 19 -8.70 -4.65 -1.56
N ALA A 20 -9.58 -4.03 -2.33
CA ALA A 20 -9.82 -4.40 -3.73
C ALA A 20 -8.54 -4.26 -4.58
N GLU A 21 -7.79 -3.17 -4.41
CA GLU A 21 -6.52 -2.98 -5.12
C GLU A 21 -5.46 -4.00 -4.67
N LEU A 22 -5.32 -4.26 -3.36
CA LEU A 22 -4.43 -5.30 -2.86
C LEU A 22 -4.81 -6.69 -3.41
N ALA A 23 -6.10 -7.00 -3.47
CA ALA A 23 -6.59 -8.24 -4.06
C ALA A 23 -6.24 -8.37 -5.55
N ARG A 24 -6.08 -7.25 -6.26
CA ARG A 24 -5.66 -7.24 -7.67
C ARG A 24 -4.14 -7.43 -7.83
N ILE A 25 -3.33 -6.81 -6.97
CA ILE A 25 -1.86 -6.73 -7.17
C ILE A 25 -1.03 -7.71 -6.35
N ALA A 26 -1.62 -8.35 -5.33
CA ALA A 26 -0.89 -9.26 -4.45
C ALA A 26 -0.82 -10.69 -5.02
N ASP A 27 0.39 -11.22 -5.20
CA ASP A 27 0.68 -12.64 -5.47
C ASP A 27 0.71 -13.48 -4.19
N THR A 28 0.12 -12.96 -3.11
CA THR A 28 0.08 -13.56 -1.78
C THR A 28 -1.33 -13.54 -1.21
N HIS A 29 -1.51 -14.10 -0.01
CA HIS A 29 -2.78 -14.01 0.71
C HIS A 29 -3.07 -12.56 1.11
N VAL A 30 -4.32 -12.14 1.01
CA VAL A 30 -4.76 -10.79 1.42
C VAL A 30 -5.48 -10.86 2.76
N SER A 31 -5.08 -9.98 3.69
CA SER A 31 -5.73 -9.84 4.99
C SER A 31 -6.37 -8.45 5.20
N ALA A 32 -7.47 -8.41 5.94
CA ALA A 32 -8.09 -7.16 6.36
C ALA A 32 -8.57 -7.24 7.83
N HIS A 33 -8.20 -6.22 8.61
CA HIS A 33 -8.61 -6.07 10.00
C HIS A 33 -9.04 -4.62 10.26
N PRO A 34 -10.20 -4.19 9.74
CA PRO A 34 -10.66 -2.81 9.92
C PRO A 34 -11.07 -2.53 11.37
N ASN A 35 -11.19 -1.25 11.70
CA ASN A 35 -11.86 -0.82 12.93
C ASN A 35 -13.37 -1.08 12.84
N ALA A 36 -14.06 -1.10 14.00
CA ALA A 36 -15.53 -1.08 14.06
C ALA A 36 -16.04 0.34 13.74
N GLY A 37 -15.94 0.74 12.46
CA GLY A 37 -16.19 2.10 12.00
C GLY A 37 -15.03 3.06 12.27
N LEU A 38 -15.26 4.35 11.98
CA LEU A 38 -14.36 5.43 12.38
C LEU A 38 -14.62 5.80 13.85
N PRO A 39 -13.60 6.25 14.61
CA PRO A 39 -13.83 6.72 15.96
C PRO A 39 -14.75 7.94 15.96
N ASN A 40 -15.68 7.99 16.91
CA ASN A 40 -16.54 9.15 17.12
C ASN A 40 -15.78 10.28 17.86
N GLU A 41 -16.47 11.39 18.16
CA GLU A 41 -15.88 12.56 18.82
C GLU A 41 -15.31 12.26 20.22
N PHE A 42 -15.74 11.16 20.85
CA PHE A 42 -15.25 10.67 22.14
C PHE A 42 -14.15 9.61 22.00
N GLY A 43 -13.75 9.26 20.77
CA GLY A 43 -12.78 8.21 20.48
C GLY A 43 -13.33 6.79 20.59
N GLU A 44 -14.65 6.63 20.67
CA GLU A 44 -15.34 5.34 20.75
C GLU A 44 -15.75 4.84 19.35
N TYR A 45 -16.14 3.56 19.28
CA TYR A 45 -16.46 2.88 18.02
C TYR A 45 -17.89 2.35 18.07
N ASP A 46 -18.75 2.93 17.23
CA ASP A 46 -20.20 2.72 17.27
C ASP A 46 -20.72 1.70 16.24
N GLU A 47 -19.88 1.22 15.32
CA GLU A 47 -20.30 0.25 14.31
C GLU A 47 -20.67 -1.07 14.99
N THR A 48 -21.83 -1.62 14.63
CA THR A 48 -22.33 -2.86 15.23
C THR A 48 -21.68 -4.10 14.60
N PRO A 49 -21.66 -5.24 15.32
CA PRO A 49 -21.22 -6.54 14.77
C PRO A 49 -21.87 -6.88 13.43
N GLU A 50 -23.18 -6.63 13.30
CA GLU A 50 -23.95 -6.95 12.09
C GLU A 50 -23.54 -6.09 10.90
N THR A 51 -23.32 -4.79 11.14
CA THR A 51 -22.93 -3.83 10.10
C THR A 51 -21.53 -4.13 9.58
N MET A 52 -20.57 -4.32 10.50
CA MET A 52 -19.19 -4.67 10.15
C MET A 52 -19.13 -6.02 9.41
N ALA A 53 -19.86 -7.03 9.89
CA ALA A 53 -19.89 -8.35 9.26
C ALA A 53 -20.54 -8.35 7.87
N ALA A 54 -21.58 -7.54 7.64
CA ALA A 54 -22.20 -7.40 6.32
C ALA A 54 -21.22 -6.84 5.28
N THR A 55 -20.47 -5.80 5.65
CA THR A 55 -19.43 -5.22 4.76
C THR A 55 -18.30 -6.21 4.49
N LEU A 56 -17.83 -6.94 5.52
CA LEU A 56 -16.77 -7.94 5.35
C LEU A 56 -17.24 -9.18 4.58
N ARG A 57 -18.53 -9.52 4.64
CA ARG A 57 -19.12 -10.54 3.76
C ARG A 57 -19.02 -10.13 2.30
N GLU A 58 -19.34 -8.88 1.97
CA GLU A 58 -19.19 -8.38 0.60
C GLU A 58 -17.74 -8.48 0.12
N PHE A 59 -16.76 -8.22 0.98
CA PHE A 59 -15.34 -8.37 0.60
C PHE A 59 -15.00 -9.82 0.26
N ALA A 60 -15.53 -10.77 1.05
CA ALA A 60 -15.34 -12.19 0.80
C ALA A 60 -16.07 -12.66 -0.46
N GLU A 61 -17.31 -12.21 -0.70
CA GLU A 61 -18.09 -12.51 -1.92
C GLU A 61 -17.42 -11.94 -3.18
N SER A 62 -16.83 -10.75 -3.08
CA SER A 62 -16.01 -10.13 -4.13
C SER A 62 -14.65 -10.82 -4.32
N GLY A 63 -14.33 -11.84 -3.50
CA GLY A 63 -13.09 -12.61 -3.61
C GLY A 63 -11.86 -11.79 -3.23
N PHE A 64 -11.98 -10.85 -2.29
CA PHE A 64 -10.85 -9.98 -1.91
C PHE A 64 -10.00 -10.52 -0.76
N LEU A 65 -10.52 -11.44 0.05
CA LEU A 65 -9.92 -11.81 1.34
C LEU A 65 -9.50 -13.28 1.40
N ASN A 66 -8.39 -13.51 2.09
CA ASN A 66 -7.96 -14.83 2.56
C ASN A 66 -8.02 -14.93 4.08
N ILE A 67 -7.79 -13.81 4.78
CA ILE A 67 -7.80 -13.71 6.24
C ILE A 67 -8.59 -12.46 6.62
N VAL A 68 -9.48 -12.56 7.59
CA VAL A 68 -10.28 -11.44 8.05
C VAL A 68 -10.36 -11.42 9.57
N GLY A 69 -10.39 -10.22 10.14
CA GLY A 69 -10.66 -10.02 11.56
C GLY A 69 -11.04 -8.58 11.85
N GLY A 70 -10.63 -8.10 13.03
CA GLY A 70 -10.95 -6.76 13.49
C GLY A 70 -9.78 -6.08 14.19
N CYS A 71 -9.82 -4.75 14.27
CA CYS A 71 -8.86 -3.93 14.99
C CYS A 71 -9.56 -3.12 16.10
N CYS A 72 -9.38 -1.80 16.17
CA CYS A 72 -9.95 -0.98 17.25
C CYS A 72 -11.48 -1.00 17.24
N GLY A 73 -12.09 -1.04 18.43
CA GLY A 73 -13.55 -1.15 18.59
C GLY A 73 -14.13 -2.55 18.40
N THR A 74 -13.37 -3.48 17.81
CA THR A 74 -13.87 -4.84 17.56
C THR A 74 -13.82 -5.68 18.83
N THR A 75 -14.83 -6.53 19.01
CA THR A 75 -15.03 -7.34 20.22
C THR A 75 -15.30 -8.80 19.85
N PRO A 76 -15.38 -9.73 20.82
CA PRO A 76 -15.76 -11.11 20.53
C PRO A 76 -17.13 -11.27 19.84
N THR A 77 -18.07 -10.34 20.03
CA THR A 77 -19.36 -10.36 19.30
C THR A 77 -19.16 -10.04 17.82
N HIS A 78 -18.30 -9.06 17.50
CA HIS A 78 -17.90 -8.75 16.13
C HIS A 78 -17.26 -9.96 15.45
N ILE A 79 -16.27 -10.60 16.11
CA ILE A 79 -15.59 -11.76 15.53
C ILE A 79 -16.57 -12.91 15.27
N ARG A 80 -17.52 -13.18 16.18
CA ARG A 80 -18.56 -14.19 15.94
C ARG A 80 -19.46 -13.85 14.74
N ALA A 81 -19.85 -12.58 14.59
CA ALA A 81 -20.64 -12.13 13.45
C ALA A 81 -19.86 -12.27 12.13
N ILE A 82 -18.58 -11.87 12.11
CA ILE A 82 -17.69 -12.00 10.96
C ILE A 82 -17.56 -13.48 10.55
N VAL A 83 -17.22 -14.37 11.49
CA VAL A 83 -17.10 -15.82 11.22
C VAL A 83 -18.39 -16.36 10.62
N LYS A 84 -19.54 -16.06 11.23
CA LYS A 84 -20.85 -16.51 10.73
C LYS A 84 -21.11 -16.03 9.31
N ALA A 85 -20.67 -14.81 8.97
CA ALA A 85 -20.94 -14.18 7.69
C ALA A 85 -20.07 -14.68 6.54
N VAL A 86 -18.85 -15.18 6.81
CA VAL A 86 -17.87 -15.54 5.77
C VAL A 86 -17.47 -17.03 5.72
N GLN A 87 -17.80 -17.84 6.73
CA GLN A 87 -17.35 -19.23 6.86
C GLN A 87 -17.74 -20.15 5.68
N ASP A 88 -18.81 -19.82 4.95
CA ASP A 88 -19.34 -20.57 3.81
C ASP A 88 -18.78 -20.09 2.47
N LEU A 89 -17.97 -19.03 2.46
CA LEU A 89 -17.41 -18.43 1.26
C LEU A 89 -15.99 -18.95 0.99
N PRO A 90 -15.62 -19.18 -0.28
CA PRO A 90 -14.26 -19.59 -0.61
C PRO A 90 -13.27 -18.44 -0.35
N PRO A 91 -12.03 -18.74 0.07
CA PRO A 91 -10.99 -17.73 0.14
C PRO A 91 -10.62 -17.22 -1.26
N ARG A 92 -10.13 -15.98 -1.33
CA ARG A 92 -9.61 -15.38 -2.57
C ARG A 92 -8.60 -16.30 -3.27
N PRO A 93 -8.74 -16.58 -4.57
CA PRO A 93 -7.70 -17.24 -5.35
C PRO A 93 -6.49 -16.31 -5.50
N ILE A 94 -5.29 -16.84 -5.28
CA ILE A 94 -4.06 -16.05 -5.46
C ILE A 94 -3.73 -16.01 -6.96
N PRO A 95 -3.68 -14.81 -7.58
CA PRO A 95 -3.37 -14.69 -9.00
C PRO A 95 -1.90 -15.01 -9.26
N ALA A 96 -1.65 -15.65 -10.40
CA ALA A 96 -0.31 -15.68 -10.97
C ALA A 96 -0.04 -14.32 -11.61
N ILE A 97 0.95 -13.61 -11.08
CA ILE A 97 1.32 -12.29 -11.55
C ILE A 97 2.65 -12.42 -12.29
N GLU A 98 2.67 -12.07 -13.57
CA GLU A 98 3.92 -12.00 -14.33
C GLU A 98 4.86 -11.01 -13.61
N PRO A 99 6.17 -11.30 -13.48
CA PRO A 99 7.08 -10.44 -12.74
C PRO A 99 7.68 -9.32 -13.63
N PRO A 100 7.13 -8.09 -13.67
CA PRO A 100 7.84 -6.96 -14.21
C PRO A 100 8.91 -6.47 -13.22
N CYS A 101 9.82 -5.63 -13.70
CA CYS A 101 10.64 -4.84 -12.81
C CYS A 101 9.73 -3.81 -12.10
N ARG A 102 9.51 -4.00 -10.79
CA ARG A 102 8.71 -3.10 -9.95
C ARG A 102 9.61 -2.35 -9.00
N LEU A 103 9.59 -1.03 -9.12
CA LEU A 103 10.29 -0.11 -8.23
C LEU A 103 9.24 0.77 -7.53
N ALA A 104 9.62 1.40 -6.43
CA ALA A 104 8.73 2.30 -5.72
C ALA A 104 9.51 3.39 -4.98
N GLY A 105 8.95 4.60 -5.00
CA GLY A 105 9.23 5.66 -4.03
C GLY A 105 7.98 5.90 -3.20
N LEU A 106 7.36 7.08 -3.37
CA LEU A 106 5.98 7.32 -2.90
C LEU A 106 4.93 6.78 -3.88
N GLU A 107 5.30 6.68 -5.16
CA GLU A 107 4.48 6.14 -6.22
C GLU A 107 5.14 4.87 -6.80
N PRO A 108 4.33 3.89 -7.26
CA PRO A 108 4.87 2.70 -7.90
C PRO A 108 5.33 2.99 -9.34
N LEU A 109 6.50 2.44 -9.72
CA LEU A 109 7.00 2.42 -11.09
C LEU A 109 7.04 0.96 -11.58
N ASN A 110 6.11 0.60 -12.45
CA ASN A 110 6.04 -0.73 -13.07
C ASN A 110 6.65 -0.65 -14.48
N ILE A 111 7.74 -1.39 -14.71
CA ILE A 111 8.46 -1.42 -15.99
C ILE A 111 8.18 -2.75 -16.68
N GLY A 112 7.53 -2.71 -17.83
CA GLY A 112 7.10 -3.86 -18.62
C GLY A 112 7.25 -3.65 -20.13
N PRO A 113 6.75 -4.60 -20.95
CA PRO A 113 6.89 -4.56 -22.41
C PRO A 113 6.33 -3.29 -23.08
N ASP A 114 5.28 -2.71 -22.49
CA ASP A 114 4.62 -1.50 -23.01
C ASP A 114 5.24 -0.20 -22.46
N SER A 115 6.27 -0.28 -21.61
CA SER A 115 6.94 0.90 -21.07
C SER A 115 7.82 1.57 -22.12
N LEU A 116 7.86 2.90 -22.09
CA LEU A 116 8.87 3.68 -22.80
C LEU A 116 10.24 3.57 -22.11
N PHE A 117 11.25 4.20 -22.70
CA PHE A 117 12.58 4.28 -22.09
C PHE A 117 12.52 4.90 -20.69
N ILE A 118 13.20 4.25 -19.74
CA ILE A 118 13.28 4.70 -18.35
C ILE A 118 14.59 5.45 -18.15
N ASN A 119 14.49 6.75 -17.88
CA ASN A 119 15.63 7.60 -17.60
C ASN A 119 16.02 7.50 -16.13
N VAL A 120 17.29 7.18 -15.88
CA VAL A 120 17.92 7.24 -14.55
C VAL A 120 18.75 8.52 -14.47
N GLY A 121 18.38 9.43 -13.58
CA GLY A 121 19.10 10.69 -13.35
C GLY A 121 20.42 10.43 -12.62
N GLU A 122 21.54 10.77 -13.26
CA GLU A 122 22.91 10.49 -12.79
C GLU A 122 23.59 11.63 -12.00
N ARG A 123 22.99 12.83 -11.94
CA ARG A 123 23.69 14.04 -11.45
C ARG A 123 23.89 14.10 -9.93
N THR A 124 23.22 13.21 -9.21
CA THR A 124 23.34 13.00 -7.76
C THR A 124 24.49 12.05 -7.44
N ASN A 125 25.67 12.33 -8.00
CA ASN A 125 26.86 11.50 -7.94
C ASN A 125 28.11 12.33 -7.63
N VAL A 126 28.80 12.05 -6.51
CA VAL A 126 29.97 12.83 -6.06
C VAL A 126 31.21 12.67 -6.96
N THR A 127 31.26 11.61 -7.77
CA THR A 127 32.35 11.36 -8.72
C THR A 127 32.06 12.03 -10.06
N GLY A 128 30.79 11.99 -10.51
CA GLY A 128 30.35 12.46 -11.82
C GLY A 128 29.86 13.91 -11.88
N SER A 129 29.46 14.51 -10.74
CA SER A 129 28.86 15.84 -10.68
C SER A 129 29.64 16.77 -9.75
N ALA A 130 30.38 17.72 -10.33
CA ALA A 130 31.16 18.70 -9.58
C ALA A 130 30.30 19.56 -8.65
N VAL A 131 29.08 19.90 -9.08
CA VAL A 131 28.12 20.66 -8.27
C VAL A 131 27.68 19.83 -7.07
N PHE A 132 27.21 18.60 -7.30
CA PHE A 132 26.73 17.73 -6.22
C PHE A 132 27.84 17.40 -5.22
N LYS A 133 29.05 17.05 -5.70
CA LYS A 133 30.25 16.83 -4.87
C LYS A 133 30.53 17.99 -3.94
N ARG A 134 30.47 19.24 -4.44
CA ARG A 134 30.72 20.43 -3.64
C ARG A 134 29.67 20.60 -2.54
N LEU A 135 28.39 20.42 -2.88
CA LEU A 135 27.28 20.54 -1.93
C LEU A 135 27.36 19.51 -0.81
N ILE A 136 27.59 18.23 -1.16
CA ILE A 136 27.75 17.14 -0.18
C ILE A 136 28.95 17.40 0.73
N LYS A 137 30.11 17.80 0.18
CA LYS A 137 31.30 18.13 1.00
C LYS A 137 31.08 19.32 1.95
N ALA A 138 30.24 20.27 1.55
CA ALA A 138 29.88 21.42 2.38
C ALA A 138 28.77 21.10 3.40
N GLY A 139 28.16 19.91 3.34
CA GLY A 139 27.00 19.54 4.17
C GLY A 139 25.70 20.25 3.78
N ASP A 140 25.64 20.87 2.60
CA ASP A 140 24.47 21.60 2.11
C ASP A 140 23.50 20.64 1.41
N TYR A 141 22.79 19.85 2.21
CA TYR A 141 21.85 18.84 1.70
C TYR A 141 20.60 19.44 1.07
N ASN A 142 20.17 20.65 1.47
CA ASN A 142 19.00 21.30 0.89
C ASN A 142 19.26 21.65 -0.58
N ALA A 143 20.40 22.28 -0.89
CA ALA A 143 20.78 22.54 -2.26
C ALA A 143 21.07 21.22 -3.04
N ALA A 144 21.56 20.17 -2.37
CA ALA A 144 21.76 18.87 -3.00
C ALA A 144 20.44 18.20 -3.43
N LEU A 145 19.36 18.39 -2.65
CA LEU A 145 18.01 17.93 -3.03
C LEU A 145 17.49 18.64 -4.28
N ASP A 146 17.84 19.91 -4.49
CA ASP A 146 17.45 20.64 -5.71
C ASP A 146 18.06 20.02 -6.97
N VAL A 147 19.26 19.44 -6.88
CA VAL A 147 19.87 18.66 -7.98
C VAL A 147 19.04 17.42 -8.32
N ALA A 148 18.54 16.71 -7.30
CA ALA A 148 17.66 15.57 -7.52
C ALA A 148 16.31 16.01 -8.12
N ARG A 149 15.67 17.04 -7.55
CA ARG A 149 14.38 17.54 -8.00
C ARG A 149 14.40 17.99 -9.45
N GLN A 150 15.44 18.74 -9.85
CA GLN A 150 15.58 19.21 -11.23
C GLN A 150 15.67 18.04 -12.22
N GLN A 151 16.24 16.90 -11.85
CA GLN A 151 16.28 15.73 -12.74
C GLN A 151 14.88 15.11 -12.91
N VAL A 152 14.10 15.04 -11.84
CA VAL A 152 12.70 14.57 -11.89
C VAL A 152 11.85 15.50 -12.76
N GLU A 153 11.95 16.82 -12.55
CA GLU A 153 11.24 17.84 -13.34
C GLU A 153 11.61 17.79 -14.84
N ASN A 154 12.81 17.30 -15.17
CA ASN A 154 13.27 17.11 -16.54
C ASN A 154 13.04 15.68 -17.08
N GLY A 155 12.23 14.86 -16.39
CA GLY A 155 11.76 13.58 -16.90
C GLY A 155 12.54 12.35 -16.46
N ALA A 156 13.43 12.45 -15.46
CA ALA A 156 14.00 11.26 -14.83
C ALA A 156 12.94 10.55 -13.96
N GLN A 157 12.70 9.26 -14.23
CA GLN A 157 11.77 8.44 -13.43
C GLN A 157 12.46 7.80 -12.21
N ILE A 158 13.78 7.65 -12.27
CA ILE A 158 14.63 7.08 -11.22
C ILE A 158 15.79 8.04 -10.99
N ILE A 159 16.30 8.12 -9.76
CA ILE A 159 17.48 8.91 -9.41
C ILE A 159 18.58 7.97 -8.89
N ASP A 160 19.75 7.99 -9.51
CA ASP A 160 20.96 7.32 -9.01
C ASP A 160 21.61 8.16 -7.91
N ILE A 161 21.91 7.56 -6.77
CA ILE A 161 22.54 8.26 -5.64
C ILE A 161 23.90 7.64 -5.35
N ASN A 162 24.98 8.41 -5.52
CA ASN A 162 26.36 7.98 -5.25
C ASN A 162 27.08 9.01 -4.37
N MET A 163 27.59 8.56 -3.21
CA MET A 163 28.13 9.38 -2.12
C MET A 163 29.62 9.16 -1.88
#